data_AF-A0A941ZPG5-F1
#
_entry.id   AF-A0A941ZPG5-F1
#
_cell.length_a   1.000
_cell.length_b   1.000
_cell.length_c   1.000
_cell.angle_alpha   90.00
_cell.angle_beta   90.00
_cell.angle_gamma   90.00
#
_symmetry.space_group_name_H-M   'P 1'
#
loop_
_entity.id
_entity.type
_entity.pdbx_description
1 polymer ?
#
loop_
_entity_poly.entity_id
_entity_poly.type
_entity_poly.pdbx_seq_one_letter_code
_entity_poly.pdbx_strand_id
1 'polypeptide(L)'
;MRLRGWKQHFVLICAMALAACAETPQRYSNADAFRDTKRLETQLKKGVSTMDDVKRVLGEPSGSGAVFLASVQQSPQEIWFYQDIELTDIKASQGQLDLKMRQQILVVFVRNRVFDGFMWFSNAEAATGWVKDSLRGKVGQ
;
A
#
# COMPACT_ATOMS: atom_id res chain seq x y z
N MET A 1 44.54 20.14 -39.14
CA MET A 1 43.94 20.02 -37.79
C MET A 1 42.44 19.82 -37.94
N ARG A 2 41.91 18.64 -37.55
CA ARG A 2 40.48 18.28 -37.69
C ARG A 2 39.69 18.79 -36.49
N LEU A 3 38.86 19.81 -36.71
CA LEU A 3 37.82 20.26 -35.78
C LEU A 3 36.57 19.38 -35.94
N ARG A 4 36.47 18.29 -35.19
CA ARG A 4 35.27 17.41 -35.24
C ARG A 4 35.12 16.66 -33.92
N GLY A 5 34.40 17.24 -32.96
CA GLY A 5 34.09 16.54 -31.70
C GLY A 5 33.16 17.28 -30.75
N TRP A 6 33.05 18.61 -30.83
CA TRP A 6 32.37 19.36 -29.75
C TRP A 6 30.83 19.29 -29.78
N LYS A 7 30.21 19.06 -30.94
CA LYS A 7 28.73 19.10 -31.05
C LYS A 7 28.01 17.87 -30.49
N GLN A 8 28.71 16.77 -30.21
CA GLN A 8 28.08 15.52 -29.76
C GLN A 8 27.90 15.44 -28.24
N HIS A 9 28.63 16.24 -27.46
CA HIS A 9 28.54 16.21 -26.00
C HIS A 9 27.30 16.96 -25.47
N PHE A 10 26.81 17.98 -26.17
CA PHE A 10 25.65 18.75 -25.72
C PHE A 10 24.32 18.00 -25.85
N VAL A 11 24.18 17.11 -26.84
CA VAL A 11 22.94 16.35 -27.06
C VAL A 11 22.74 15.27 -25.99
N LEU A 12 23.83 14.71 -25.47
CA LEU A 12 23.77 13.63 -24.47
C LEU A 12 23.36 14.12 -23.06
N ILE A 13 23.64 15.39 -22.73
CA ILE A 13 23.29 15.94 -21.41
C ILE A 13 21.80 16.27 -21.31
N CYS A 14 21.17 16.74 -22.40
CA CYS A 14 19.73 17.04 -22.40
C CYS A 14 18.85 15.79 -22.29
N ALA A 15 19.31 14.63 -22.79
CA ALA A 15 18.52 13.40 -22.74
C ALA A 15 18.42 12.81 -21.31
N MET A 16 19.40 13.05 -20.43
CA MET A 16 19.36 12.53 -19.06
C MET A 16 18.53 13.37 -18.08
N ALA A 17 18.28 14.65 -18.39
CA ALA A 17 17.45 15.51 -17.54
C ALA A 17 15.95 15.19 -17.62
N LEU A 18 15.48 14.60 -18.72
CA LEU A 18 14.06 14.29 -18.94
C LEU A 18 13.61 12.98 -18.28
N ALA A 19 14.52 12.09 -17.90
CA ALA A 19 14.19 10.84 -17.22
C ALA A 19 14.00 11.02 -15.69
N ALA A 20 14.35 12.18 -15.14
CA ALA A 20 14.23 12.46 -13.71
C ALA A 20 12.80 12.87 -13.27
N CYS A 21 11.90 13.09 -14.22
CA CYS A 21 10.47 13.27 -13.97
C CYS A 21 9.67 11.97 -14.11
N ALA A 22 10.32 10.80 -13.98
CA ALA A 22 9.60 9.58 -13.69
C ALA A 22 9.00 9.76 -12.30
N GLU A 23 7.71 10.09 -12.26
CA GLU A 23 6.86 10.12 -11.09
C GLU A 23 7.27 8.95 -10.19
N THR A 24 7.92 9.27 -9.07
CA THR A 24 8.08 8.27 -8.02
C THR A 24 6.66 7.84 -7.70
N PRO A 25 6.32 6.54 -7.73
CA PRO A 25 4.98 6.10 -7.39
C PRO A 25 4.71 6.65 -6.00
N GLN A 26 3.83 7.64 -5.96
CA GLN A 26 3.52 8.38 -4.76
C GLN A 26 2.87 7.35 -3.86
N ARG A 27 3.67 6.77 -2.96
CA ARG A 27 3.18 5.89 -1.90
C ARG A 27 2.27 6.82 -1.11
N TYR A 28 0.97 6.76 -1.39
CA TYR A 28 -0.04 7.27 -0.48
C TYR A 28 0.06 6.40 0.76
N SER A 29 1.02 6.75 1.62
CA SER A 29 1.12 6.19 2.93
C SER A 29 -0.05 6.75 3.70
N ASN A 30 -1.11 5.95 3.74
CA ASN A 30 -2.26 6.12 4.59
C ASN A 30 -1.90 5.74 6.04
N ALA A 31 -0.65 5.93 6.46
CA ALA A 31 -0.13 5.53 7.78
C ALA A 31 -0.94 6.09 8.96
N ASP A 32 -1.65 7.20 8.73
CA ASP A 32 -2.60 7.77 9.69
C ASP A 32 -4.09 7.55 9.32
N ALA A 33 -4.42 7.07 8.11
CA ALA A 33 -5.79 7.05 7.61
C ALA A 33 -6.72 6.08 8.34
N PHE A 34 -6.17 5.01 8.93
CA PHE A 34 -6.96 4.02 9.69
C PHE A 34 -6.75 4.09 11.20
N ARG A 35 -5.91 5.01 11.70
CA ARG A 35 -5.65 5.13 13.14
C ARG A 35 -6.85 5.63 13.93
N ASP A 36 -7.74 6.37 13.27
CA ASP A 36 -8.94 6.92 13.90
C ASP A 36 -10.20 6.39 13.21
N THR A 37 -10.55 5.13 13.51
CA THR A 37 -11.80 4.51 13.05
C THR A 37 -13.03 5.26 13.54
N LYS A 38 -12.96 5.98 14.67
CA LYS A 38 -14.07 6.81 15.16
C LYS A 38 -14.36 7.96 14.18
N ARG A 39 -13.32 8.55 13.58
CA ARG A 39 -13.52 9.54 12.52
C ARG A 39 -14.27 8.96 11.33
N LEU A 40 -13.99 7.71 10.93
CA LEU A 40 -14.72 7.05 9.85
C LEU A 40 -16.21 6.88 10.19
N GLU A 41 -16.54 6.48 11.42
CA GLU A 41 -17.92 6.35 11.90
C GLU A 41 -18.68 7.69 11.88
N THR A 42 -18.00 8.81 12.10
CA THR A 42 -18.64 10.14 12.03
C THR A 42 -18.83 10.65 10.59
N GLN A 43 -17.95 10.27 9.67
CA GLN A 43 -17.95 10.78 8.29
C GLN A 43 -18.73 9.92 7.31
N LEU A 44 -18.82 8.61 7.57
CA LEU A 44 -19.52 7.64 6.73
C LEU A 44 -20.74 7.09 7.45
N LYS A 45 -21.91 7.32 6.86
CA LYS A 45 -23.20 6.89 7.41
C LYS A 45 -23.70 5.67 6.64
N LYS A 46 -23.93 4.58 7.37
CA LYS A 46 -24.48 3.33 6.83
C LYS A 46 -25.78 3.59 6.06
N GLY A 47 -25.87 3.05 4.84
CA GLY A 47 -27.03 3.17 3.96
C GLY A 47 -27.24 4.57 3.35
N VAL A 48 -26.37 5.54 3.64
CA VAL A 48 -26.50 6.93 3.19
C VAL A 48 -25.28 7.36 2.38
N SER A 49 -24.07 7.10 2.88
CA SER A 49 -22.84 7.49 2.19
C SER A 49 -22.67 6.69 0.90
N THR A 50 -22.44 7.41 -0.20
CA THR A 50 -22.16 6.84 -1.51
C THR A 50 -20.73 6.33 -1.58
N MET A 51 -20.42 5.53 -2.59
CA MET A 51 -19.05 5.09 -2.80
C MET A 51 -18.10 6.24 -3.17
N ASP A 52 -18.60 7.32 -3.76
CA ASP A 52 -17.80 8.52 -4.00
C ASP A 52 -17.49 9.26 -2.69
N ASP A 53 -18.41 9.27 -1.72
CA ASP A 53 -18.14 9.78 -0.38
C ASP A 53 -17.05 8.94 0.32
N VAL A 54 -17.10 7.61 0.17
CA VAL A 54 -16.07 6.70 0.68
C VAL A 54 -14.72 7.05 0.07
N LYS A 55 -14.63 7.24 -1.25
CA LYS A 55 -13.39 7.64 -1.93
C LYS A 55 -12.89 9.00 -1.50
N ARG A 56 -13.79 9.97 -1.29
CA ARG A 56 -13.41 11.30 -0.79
C ARG A 56 -12.80 11.24 0.62
N VAL A 57 -13.24 10.31 1.45
CA VAL A 57 -12.73 10.13 2.82
C VAL A 57 -11.45 9.29 2.86
N LEU A 58 -11.39 8.21 2.09
CA LEU A 58 -10.35 7.17 2.19
C LEU A 58 -9.33 7.16 1.04
N GLY A 59 -9.59 7.90 -0.04
CA GLY A 59 -8.88 7.77 -1.30
C GLY A 59 -9.38 6.59 -2.14
N GLU A 60 -8.59 6.19 -3.14
CA GLU A 60 -8.89 5.00 -3.95
C GLU A 60 -8.63 3.72 -3.15
N PRO A 61 -9.47 2.68 -3.30
CA PRO A 61 -9.24 1.40 -2.65
C PRO A 61 -7.99 0.71 -3.23
N SER A 62 -7.30 -0.05 -2.39
CA SER A 62 -6.20 -0.93 -2.82
C SER A 62 -6.71 -2.05 -3.72
N GLY A 63 -7.99 -2.42 -3.59
CA GLY A 63 -8.69 -3.29 -4.52
C GLY A 63 -10.14 -3.54 -4.12
N SER A 64 -10.83 -4.37 -4.89
CA SER A 64 -12.22 -4.76 -4.67
C SER A 64 -12.43 -6.26 -4.86
N GLY A 65 -13.56 -6.76 -4.35
CA GLY A 65 -13.93 -8.15 -4.46
C GLY A 65 -15.34 -8.39 -3.92
N ALA A 66 -15.64 -9.64 -3.59
CA ALA A 66 -16.88 -10.00 -2.93
C ALA A 66 -16.61 -11.01 -1.81
N VAL A 67 -17.34 -10.88 -0.71
CA VAL A 67 -17.33 -11.84 0.39
C VAL A 67 -18.70 -12.49 0.47
N PHE A 68 -18.73 -13.80 0.72
CA PHE A 68 -19.97 -14.52 0.92
C PHE A 68 -19.92 -15.30 2.23
N LEU A 69 -20.73 -14.86 3.18
CA LEU A 69 -20.91 -15.54 4.46
C LEU A 69 -22.27 -16.24 4.44
N ALA A 70 -22.26 -17.52 4.04
CA ALA A 70 -23.46 -18.30 3.75
C ALA A 70 -24.49 -18.35 4.90
N SER A 71 -24.07 -18.18 6.16
CA SER A 71 -24.94 -18.19 7.34
C SER A 71 -25.65 -16.86 7.61
N VAL A 72 -25.23 -15.76 6.98
CA VAL A 72 -25.75 -14.41 7.23
C VAL A 72 -26.17 -13.65 5.96
N GLN A 73 -25.80 -14.15 4.78
CA GLN A 73 -26.05 -13.51 3.50
C GLN A 73 -26.68 -14.49 2.51
N GLN A 74 -27.60 -13.98 1.68
CA GLN A 74 -28.24 -14.74 0.59
C GLN A 74 -27.44 -14.67 -0.72
N SER A 75 -26.56 -13.67 -0.87
CA SER A 75 -25.71 -13.49 -2.04
C SER A 75 -24.35 -12.90 -1.63
N PRO A 76 -23.30 -13.06 -2.45
CA PRO A 76 -22.03 -12.38 -2.21
C PRO A 76 -22.24 -10.87 -2.07
N GLN A 77 -21.58 -10.29 -1.07
CA GLN A 77 -21.57 -8.86 -0.81
C GLN A 77 -20.29 -8.26 -1.39
N GLU A 78 -20.43 -7.19 -2.18
CA GLU A 78 -19.28 -6.44 -2.68
C GLU A 78 -18.49 -5.83 -1.52
N ILE A 79 -17.17 -5.88 -1.63
CA ILE A 79 -16.24 -5.27 -0.69
C ILE A 79 -15.17 -4.48 -1.42
N TRP A 80 -14.74 -3.40 -0.79
CA TRP A 80 -13.52 -2.67 -1.16
C TRP A 80 -12.54 -2.81 -0.01
N PHE A 81 -11.25 -3.00 -0.30
CA PHE A 81 -10.24 -3.08 0.74
C PHE A 81 -9.17 -2.02 0.54
N TYR A 82 -8.71 -1.49 1.66
CA TYR A 82 -7.61 -0.54 1.74
C TYR A 82 -6.53 -1.14 2.63
N GLN A 83 -5.28 -1.05 2.17
CA GLN A 83 -4.15 -1.65 2.85
C GLN A 83 -3.03 -0.62 3.02
N ASP A 84 -2.54 -0.50 4.26
CA ASP A 84 -1.31 0.23 4.57
C ASP A 84 -0.29 -0.77 5.11
N ILE A 85 0.86 -0.86 4.45
CA ILE A 85 2.01 -1.66 4.90
C ILE A 85 3.20 -0.72 5.02
N GLU A 86 3.73 -0.64 6.24
CA GLU A 86 4.89 0.18 6.58
C GLU A 86 5.95 -0.70 7.24
N LEU A 87 7.18 -0.63 6.73
CA LEU A 87 8.33 -1.25 7.37
C LEU A 87 8.83 -0.29 8.46
N THR A 88 8.77 -0.70 9.72
CA THR A 88 9.01 0.19 10.86
C THR A 88 10.41 0.07 11.44
N ASP A 89 11.08 -1.06 11.23
CA ASP A 89 12.46 -1.28 11.69
C ASP A 89 13.12 -2.38 10.83
N ILE A 90 14.42 -2.25 10.61
CA ILE A 90 15.26 -3.26 9.97
C ILE A 90 16.51 -3.42 10.82
N LYS A 91 16.81 -4.63 11.28
CA LYS A 91 18.06 -4.94 11.95
C LYS A 91 18.73 -6.13 11.27
N ALA A 92 20.03 -6.02 11.04
CA ALA A 92 20.83 -7.12 10.54
C ALA A 92 21.83 -7.55 11.63
N SER A 93 21.84 -8.82 12.00
CA SER A 93 22.84 -9.38 12.92
C SER A 93 23.14 -10.83 12.57
N GLN A 94 24.41 -11.23 12.59
CA GLN A 94 24.85 -12.63 12.45
C GLN A 94 24.22 -13.44 11.28
N GLY A 95 24.00 -12.81 10.10
CA GLY A 95 23.39 -13.49 8.94
C GLY A 95 21.86 -13.63 9.02
N GLN A 96 21.23 -12.88 9.92
CA GLN A 96 19.80 -12.78 10.10
C GLN A 96 19.35 -11.34 9.83
N LEU A 97 18.22 -11.22 9.11
CA LEU A 97 17.53 -9.96 8.89
C LEU A 97 16.21 -9.97 9.66
N ASP A 98 16.08 -9.02 10.57
CA ASP A 98 14.90 -8.81 11.40
C ASP A 98 14.13 -7.65 10.79
N LEU A 99 12.88 -7.91 10.43
CA LEU A 99 11.99 -6.91 9.85
C LEU A 99 10.83 -6.70 10.80
N LYS A 100 10.62 -5.45 11.23
CA LYS A 100 9.37 -5.04 11.85
C LYS A 100 8.50 -4.34 10.82
N MET A 101 7.23 -4.70 10.81
CA MET A 101 6.29 -4.19 9.82
C MET A 101 4.95 -3.92 10.47
N ARG A 102 4.41 -2.72 10.28
CA ARG A 102 3.01 -2.42 10.55
C ARG A 102 2.19 -2.71 9.29
N GLN A 103 1.09 -3.41 9.46
CA GLN A 103 0.09 -3.71 8.46
C GLN A 103 -1.27 -3.32 9.04
N GLN A 104 -2.03 -2.59 8.25
CA GLN A 104 -3.42 -2.22 8.51
C GLN A 104 -4.25 -2.58 7.30
N ILE A 105 -5.42 -3.17 7.54
CA ILE A 105 -6.39 -3.50 6.50
C ILE A 105 -7.74 -2.95 6.93
N LEU A 106 -8.37 -2.16 6.07
CA LEU A 106 -9.75 -1.73 6.20
C LEU A 106 -10.57 -2.38 5.09
N VAL A 107 -11.61 -3.12 5.46
CA VAL A 107 -12.57 -3.73 4.52
C VAL A 107 -13.88 -2.96 4.62
N VAL A 108 -14.27 -2.28 3.55
CA VAL A 108 -15.54 -1.59 3.42
C VAL A 108 -16.55 -2.51 2.74
N PHE A 109 -17.72 -2.67 3.35
CA PHE A 109 -18.83 -3.43 2.80
C PHE A 109 -19.73 -2.52 1.99
N VAL A 110 -20.11 -2.98 0.80
CA VAL A 110 -20.97 -2.23 -0.13
C VAL A 110 -22.27 -2.97 -0.29
N ARG A 111 -23.39 -2.25 -0.20
CA ARG A 111 -24.73 -2.80 -0.47
C ARG A 111 -25.50 -1.81 -1.31
N ASN A 112 -26.05 -2.24 -2.44
CA ASN A 112 -26.80 -1.37 -3.35
C ASN A 112 -26.03 -0.08 -3.73
N ARG A 113 -24.70 -0.20 -3.92
CA ARG A 113 -23.77 0.91 -4.21
C ARG A 113 -23.68 2.00 -3.14
N VAL A 114 -24.05 1.69 -1.90
CA VAL A 114 -23.84 2.55 -0.73
C VAL A 114 -23.03 1.83 0.33
N PHE A 115 -22.38 2.61 1.18
CA PHE A 115 -21.61 2.14 2.32
C PHE A 115 -22.51 1.39 3.31
N ASP A 116 -22.15 0.13 3.63
CA ASP A 116 -22.92 -0.76 4.52
C ASP A 116 -22.21 -1.05 5.85
N GLY A 117 -20.97 -0.59 6.00
CA GLY A 117 -20.14 -0.77 7.19
C GLY A 117 -18.68 -1.03 6.83
N PHE A 118 -17.83 -1.20 7.84
CA PHE A 118 -16.44 -1.62 7.64
C PHE A 118 -15.97 -2.57 8.75
N MET A 119 -14.89 -3.30 8.45
CA MET A 119 -14.07 -3.99 9.43
C MET A 119 -12.63 -3.49 9.32
N TRP A 120 -11.98 -3.30 10.46
CA TRP A 120 -10.60 -2.83 10.51
C TRP A 120 -9.72 -3.82 11.28
N PHE A 121 -8.53 -4.06 10.74
CA PHE A 121 -7.52 -4.96 11.27
C PHE A 121 -6.17 -4.24 11.34
N SER A 122 -5.41 -4.46 12.41
CA SER A 122 -4.03 -3.98 12.51
C SER A 122 -3.16 -4.97 13.27
N ASN A 123 -1.89 -5.07 12.87
CA ASN A 123 -0.87 -5.85 13.57
C ASN A 123 0.08 -4.97 14.41
N ALA A 124 -0.27 -3.70 14.68
CA ALA A 124 0.62 -2.68 15.25
C ALA A 124 1.26 -3.07 16.60
N GLU A 125 0.82 -4.17 17.21
CA GLU A 125 1.36 -4.70 18.46
C GLU A 125 2.16 -6.02 18.34
N ALA A 126 2.27 -6.68 17.16
CA ALA A 126 2.72 -8.09 17.13
C ALA A 126 3.52 -8.61 15.92
N ALA A 127 4.02 -7.80 14.99
CA ALA A 127 4.69 -8.33 13.80
C ALA A 127 6.23 -8.20 13.82
N THR A 128 6.91 -9.34 14.00
CA THR A 128 8.34 -9.55 13.71
C THR A 128 8.49 -10.67 12.68
N GLY A 129 9.16 -10.37 11.56
CA GLY A 129 9.53 -11.35 10.54
C GLY A 129 11.04 -11.62 10.55
N TRP A 130 11.44 -12.85 10.23
CA TRP A 130 12.84 -13.26 10.16
C TRP A 130 13.15 -13.82 8.77
N VAL A 131 14.22 -13.36 8.15
CA VAL A 131 14.75 -13.94 6.91
C VAL A 131 16.15 -14.51 7.21
N LYS A 132 16.35 -15.80 6.97
CA LYS A 132 17.66 -16.45 7.09
C LYS A 132 18.44 -16.27 5.80
N ASP A 133 19.59 -15.60 5.89
CA ASP A 133 20.43 -15.31 4.74
C ASP A 133 21.19 -16.58 4.34
N SER A 134 20.67 -17.32 3.37
CA SER A 134 21.20 -18.64 2.97
C SER A 134 22.40 -18.55 2.01
N LEU A 135 22.98 -17.35 1.79
CA LEU A 135 23.94 -17.10 0.72
C LEU A 135 25.43 -17.03 1.14
N ARG A 136 25.80 -17.51 2.34
CA ARG A 136 27.22 -17.79 2.66
C ARG A 136 27.50 -19.29 2.71
N GLY A 137 27.76 -19.88 1.56
CA GLY A 137 28.22 -21.26 1.51
C GLY A 137 28.44 -21.78 0.09
N LYS A 138 29.33 -21.14 -0.68
CA LYS A 138 30.13 -21.75 -1.77
C LYS A 138 30.95 -20.68 -2.49
N VAL A 139 31.96 -20.15 -1.82
CA VAL A 139 33.17 -19.65 -2.49
C VAL A 139 34.34 -20.15 -1.67
N GLY A 140 35.11 -21.09 -2.23
CA GLY A 140 36.34 -21.60 -1.64
C GLY A 140 36.33 -23.08 -1.30
N GLN A 141 36.38 -23.93 -2.33
CA GLN A 141 37.33 -25.05 -2.40
C GLN A 141 37.65 -25.31 -3.86
#